data_AF-A0A147GL68-F1
#
_entry.id   AF-A0A147GL68-F1
#
_cell.length_a   1.000
_cell.length_b   1.000
_cell.length_c   1.000
_cell.angle_alpha   90.00
_cell.angle_beta   90.00
_cell.angle_gamma   90.00
#
_symmetry.space_group_name_H-M   'P 1'
#
loop_
_entity.id
_entity.type
_entity.pdbx_description
1 polymer ?
#
loop_
_entity_poly.entity_id
_entity_poly.type
_entity_poly.pdbx_seq_one_letter_code
_entity_poly.pdbx_strand_id
1 'polypeptide(L)' 'MSRSTRTARELHRLVLERIERLPGLEGLQTDIHRGAVVGTGGHGDEAPNWTIRTAVPPSGWRLDVARVIRELQMRYDLDE' A
#
# COMPACT_ATOMS: atom_id res chain seq x y z
N MET A 1 2.25 3.53 20.44
CA MET A 1 1.58 2.24 20.19
C MET A 1 2.13 1.73 18.87
N SER A 2 2.90 0.65 18.87
CA SER A 2 3.48 0.11 17.63
C SER A 2 2.37 -0.43 16.73
N ARG A 3 2.41 -0.09 15.44
CA ARG A 3 1.48 -0.64 14.44
C ARG A 3 1.66 -2.16 14.36
N SER A 4 0.63 -2.87 13.93
CA SER A 4 0.77 -4.32 13.71
C SER A 4 1.71 -4.58 12.55
N THR A 5 2.68 -5.48 12.67
CA THR A 5 3.57 -5.83 11.56
C THR A 5 2.91 -6.85 10.63
N ARG A 6 3.22 -6.74 9.34
CA ARG A 6 2.76 -7.64 8.28
C ARG A 6 3.86 -7.83 7.26
N THR A 7 3.95 -9.03 6.70
CA THR A 7 4.89 -9.32 5.62
C THR A 7 4.52 -8.53 4.36
N ALA A 8 5.49 -8.30 3.47
CA ALA A 8 5.26 -7.62 2.20
C ALA A 8 4.10 -8.24 1.40
N ARG A 9 4.00 -9.58 1.41
CA ARG A 9 2.93 -10.32 0.72
C ARG A 9 1.55 -10.09 1.35
N GLU A 10 1.47 -10.04 2.67
CA GLU A 10 0.21 -9.77 3.37
C GLU A 10 -0.23 -8.32 3.18
N LEU A 11 0.69 -7.36 3.26
CA LEU A 11 0.41 -5.95 2.96
C LEU A 11 -0.09 -5.78 1.53
N HIS A 12 0.56 -6.43 0.56
CA HIS A 12 0.13 -6.37 -0.83
C HIS A 12 -1.27 -6.95 -1.00
N ARG A 13 -1.56 -8.10 -0.41
CA ARG A 13 -2.89 -8.70 -0.42
C ARG A 13 -3.95 -7.77 0.19
N LEU A 14 -3.68 -7.18 1.34
CA LEU A 14 -4.60 -6.25 2.01
C LEU A 14 -4.87 -5.01 1.15
N VAL A 15 -3.85 -4.50 0.47
CA VAL A 15 -4.03 -3.39 -0.48
C VAL A 15 -4.97 -3.80 -1.61
N LEU A 16 -4.71 -4.95 -2.25
CA LEU A 16 -5.53 -5.41 -3.38
C LEU A 16 -6.99 -5.64 -2.96
N GLU A 17 -7.22 -6.35 -1.84
CA GLU A 17 -8.57 -6.58 -1.32
C GLU A 17 -9.34 -5.28 -1.05
N ARG A 18 -8.63 -4.18 -0.74
CA ARG A 18 -9.24 -2.88 -0.47
C ARG A 18 -9.45 -2.06 -1.74
N ILE A 19 -8.51 -2.11 -2.68
CA ILE A 19 -8.60 -1.46 -3.98
C ILE A 19 -9.69 -2.10 -4.85
N GLU A 20 -9.81 -3.43 -4.84
CA GLU A 20 -10.83 -4.17 -5.58
C GLU A 20 -12.25 -3.83 -5.12
N ARG A 21 -12.43 -3.29 -3.91
CA ARG A 21 -13.72 -2.80 -3.41
C ARG A 21 -14.01 -1.34 -3.77
N LEU A 22 -13.09 -0.66 -4.45
CA LEU A 22 -13.31 0.71 -4.87
C LEU A 22 -14.19 0.76 -6.13
N PRO A 23 -15.14 1.70 -6.20
CA PRO A 23 -16.03 1.81 -7.35
C PRO A 23 -15.24 2.10 -8.63
N GLY A 24 -15.48 1.26 -9.63
CA GLY A 24 -14.81 1.33 -10.94
C GLY A 24 -13.41 0.72 -10.98
N LEU A 25 -12.97 0.02 -9.94
CA LEU A 25 -11.74 -0.80 -9.95
C LEU A 25 -12.01 -2.29 -9.76
N GLU A 26 -13.25 -2.68 -9.50
CA GLU A 26 -13.71 -4.06 -9.41
C GLU A 26 -13.38 -4.82 -10.71
N GLY A 27 -12.54 -5.87 -10.59
CA GLY A 27 -12.13 -6.70 -11.73
C GLY A 27 -11.12 -6.07 -12.68
N LEU A 28 -10.59 -4.86 -12.39
CA LEU A 28 -9.57 -4.22 -13.21
C LEU A 28 -8.16 -4.51 -12.69
N GLN A 29 -7.27 -4.95 -13.59
CA GLN A 29 -5.83 -4.98 -13.29
C GLN A 29 -5.26 -3.56 -13.31
N THR A 30 -4.82 -3.09 -12.14
CA THR A 30 -4.06 -1.83 -11.98
C THR A 30 -2.56 -2.10 -11.84
N ASP A 31 -1.73 -1.08 -11.97
CA ASP A 31 -0.28 -1.19 -11.71
C ASP A 31 0.05 -1.71 -10.31
N ILE A 32 -0.85 -1.49 -9.35
CA ILE A 32 -0.75 -2.01 -7.98
C ILE A 32 -0.78 -3.55 -7.95
N HIS A 33 -1.51 -4.20 -8.87
CA HIS A 33 -1.56 -5.67 -8.97
C HIS A 33 -0.23 -6.26 -9.44
N ARG A 34 0.54 -5.51 -10.23
CA ARG A 34 1.86 -5.91 -10.72
C ARG A 34 3.00 -5.35 -9.87
N GLY A 35 2.66 -4.50 -8.91
CA GLY A 35 3.60 -3.89 -7.99
C GLY A 35 4.09 -4.83 -6.91
N ALA A 36 5.07 -4.35 -6.15
CA ALA A 36 5.56 -5.03 -4.97
C ALA A 36 5.61 -4.06 -3.79
N VAL A 37 5.28 -4.55 -2.60
CA VAL A 37 5.55 -3.82 -1.36
C VAL A 37 7.05 -3.82 -1.12
N VAL A 38 7.62 -2.64 -0.91
CA VAL A 38 9.04 -2.43 -0.65
C VAL A 38 9.23 -1.60 0.60
N GLY A 39 10.29 -1.90 1.36
CA GLY A 39 10.71 -1.09 2.48
C GLY A 39 11.23 0.27 2.02
N THR A 40 10.84 1.33 2.71
CA THR A 40 11.32 2.71 2.47
C THR A 40 12.30 3.17 3.54
N GLY A 41 12.54 2.36 4.57
CA GLY A 41 13.42 2.71 5.69
C GLY A 41 12.87 3.81 6.59
N GLY A 42 11.55 4.05 6.56
CA GLY A 42 10.76 4.93 7.45
C GLY A 42 11.54 6.05 8.15
N HIS A 43 11.55 7.26 7.59
CA HIS A 43 12.22 8.40 8.22
C HIS A 43 11.32 9.10 9.24
N GLY A 44 11.46 8.73 10.53
CA GLY A 44 10.74 9.32 11.66
C GLY A 44 9.50 8.54 12.10
N ASP A 45 9.00 8.81 13.30
CA ASP A 45 7.90 8.08 13.95
C ASP A 45 6.58 8.05 13.16
N GLU A 46 6.37 8.99 12.23
CA GLU A 46 5.13 9.11 11.45
C GLU A 46 5.26 8.70 9.97
N ALA A 47 6.49 8.44 9.51
CA ALA A 47 6.70 8.00 8.13
C ALA A 47 6.35 6.50 8.00
N PRO A 48 5.68 6.09 6.91
CA PRO A 48 5.50 4.68 6.64
C PRO A 48 6.84 4.03 6.32
N ASN A 49 7.10 2.85 6.89
CA ASN A 49 8.31 2.09 6.60
C ASN A 49 8.22 1.27 5.30
N TRP A 50 7.11 1.37 4.58
CA TRP A 50 6.88 0.68 3.30
C TRP A 50 6.05 1.49 2.31
N THR A 51 6.17 1.14 1.03
CA THR A 51 5.32 1.64 -0.05
C THR A 51 5.14 0.57 -1.13
N ILE A 52 4.32 0.84 -2.13
CA ILE A 52 4.18 -0.03 -3.31
C ILE A 52 5.01 0.54 -4.44
N ARG A 53 5.98 -0.23 -4.89
CA ARG A 53 6.75 0.08 -6.09
C ARG A 53 5.97 -0.38 -7.32
N THR A 54 5.59 0.56 -8.16
CA THR A 54 4.95 0.30 -9.45
C THR A 54 5.61 1.13 -10.55
N ALA A 55 5.20 0.94 -11.82
CA ALA A 55 5.66 1.77 -12.92
C ALA A 55 5.18 3.23 -12.81
N VAL A 56 4.03 3.44 -12.17
CA VAL A 56 3.43 4.75 -11.94
C VAL A 56 3.88 5.28 -10.57
N PRO A 57 4.45 6.49 -10.48
CA PRO A 57 4.82 7.07 -9.20
C PRO A 57 3.57 7.38 -8.35
N PRO A 58 3.71 7.50 -7.01
CA PRO A 58 2.57 7.79 -6.13
C PRO A 58 1.78 9.04 -6.49
N SER A 59 2.40 10.05 -7.11
CA SER A 59 1.74 11.26 -7.59
C SER A 59 0.77 11.03 -8.76
N GLY A 60 0.90 9.91 -9.48
CA GLY A 60 0.01 9.52 -10.57
C GLY A 60 -1.11 8.57 -10.13
N TRP A 61 -1.18 8.21 -8.86
CA TRP A 61 -2.24 7.32 -8.37
C TRP A 61 -3.58 8.05 -8.31
N ARG A 62 -4.65 7.31 -8.58
CA ARG A 62 -6.02 7.76 -8.29
C ARG A 62 -6.12 8.06 -6.78
N LEU A 63 -6.81 9.14 -6.42
CA LEU A 63 -6.83 9.66 -5.05
C LEU A 63 -7.38 8.65 -4.02
N ASP A 64 -8.36 7.85 -4.42
CA ASP A 64 -8.93 6.77 -3.60
C ASP A 64 -7.92 5.64 -3.34
N VAL A 65 -7.15 5.23 -4.35
CA VAL A 65 -6.05 4.27 -4.23
C VAL A 65 -4.98 4.80 -3.28
N ALA A 66 -4.57 6.06 -3.45
CA ALA A 66 -3.59 6.69 -2.58
C ALA A 66 -4.06 6.74 -1.11
N ARG A 67 -5.35 7.04 -0.88
CA ARG A 67 -5.97 7.01 0.45
C ARG A 67 -5.95 5.62 1.08
N VAL A 68 -6.33 4.59 0.33
CA VAL A 68 -6.29 3.19 0.80
C VAL A 68 -4.88 2.79 1.26
N ILE A 69 -3.87 3.10 0.46
CA ILE A 69 -2.48 2.78 0.79
C ILE A 69 -2.04 3.54 2.06
N ARG A 70 -2.40 4.83 2.17
CA ARG A 70 -2.10 5.65 3.35
C ARG A 70 -2.79 5.12 4.62
N GLU A 71 -4.04 4.68 4.54
CA GLU A 71 -4.75 4.06 5.66
C GLU A 71 -4.06 2.79 6.15
N LEU A 72 -3.64 1.93 5.22
CA LEU A 72 -2.92 0.70 5.57
C LEU A 72 -1.55 0.99 6.18
N GLN A 73 -0.83 1.98 5.63
CA GLN A 73 0.43 2.47 6.19
C GLN A 73 0.27 3.02 7.62
N MET A 74 -0.85 3.65 7.97
CA MET A 74 -1.10 4.11 9.34
C MET A 74 -1.44 2.97 10.31
N ARG A 75 -1.86 1.81 9.79
CA ARG A 75 -2.28 0.66 10.60
C ARG A 75 -1.21 -0.42 10.72
N TYR A 76 -0.40 -0.58 9.68
CA TYR A 76 0.56 -1.67 9.56
C TYR A 76 1.95 -1.19 9.18
N ASP A 77 2.94 -1.76 9.84
CA ASP A 77 4.34 -1.68 9.43
C ASP A 77 4.71 -2.93 8.63
N LEU A 78 5.68 -2.77 7.73
CA LEU A 78 6.32 -3.88 7.05
C LEU A 78 7.24 -4.60 8.03
N ASP A 79 7.03 -5.91 8.12
CA ASP A 79 7.90 -6.86 8.82
C ASP A 79 9.18 -7.06 7.98
N GLU A 80 10.35 -6.89 8.61
CA GLU A 80 11.68 -7.03 7.97
C GLU A 80 11.99 -8.45 7.49
#